data_AF-A0A3M1MR05-F1
#
_entry.id   AF-A0A3M1MR05-F1
#
_cell.length_a   1.000
_cell.length_b   1.000
_cell.length_c   1.000
_cell.angle_alpha   90.00
_cell.angle_beta   90.00
_cell.angle_gamma   90.00
#
_symmetry.space_group_name_H-M   'P 1'
#
loop_
_entity.id
_entity.type
_entity.pdbx_description
1 polymer ?
#
loop_
_entity_poly.entity_id
_entity_poly.type
_entity_poly.pdbx_seq_one_letter_code
_entity_poly.pdbx_strand_id
1 'polypeptide(L)'
;EQTGPDQPARRSAAAINSDHRRPDPQPVQLQRVLQETIEVHTVELPKYNLDEGTIRHASRLEQWVFFLRYAQDYDGPTLRRLLPGIEFDQAIGTIEIIAAQSEDKHMYDAREKAILDFKFAISGARREGRKEGLQKGLTTGKLAGRIQTLQDVLGESVTPDEELLAMDVATLEAMVAELQQRVRSRDQ
;
A
#
# COMPACT_ATOMS: atom_id res chain seq x y z
N GLU A 1 -82.96 17.29 -28.41
CA GLU A 1 -83.15 18.59 -29.11
C GLU A 1 -82.17 19.61 -28.54
N GLN A 2 -81.18 20.05 -29.32
CA GLN A 2 -81.20 21.23 -30.19
C GLN A 2 -81.13 22.57 -29.42
N THR A 3 -80.29 23.44 -29.99
CA THR A 3 -80.31 24.92 -29.95
C THR A 3 -79.80 25.61 -28.69
N GLY A 4 -78.58 26.14 -28.78
CA GLY A 4 -78.25 27.37 -28.06
C GLY A 4 -78.82 28.60 -28.76
N PRO A 5 -78.77 29.77 -28.13
CA PRO A 5 -78.79 31.07 -28.81
C PRO A 5 -77.48 31.83 -28.52
N ASP A 6 -76.83 32.44 -29.50
CA ASP A 6 -77.20 33.62 -30.30
C ASP A 6 -76.63 34.92 -29.71
N GLN A 7 -76.00 35.66 -30.61
CA GLN A 7 -75.19 36.90 -30.49
C GLN A 7 -76.09 38.13 -30.20
N PRO A 8 -75.61 39.38 -30.33
CA PRO A 8 -74.53 40.09 -29.64
C PRO A 8 -75.03 41.48 -29.13
N ALA A 9 -74.13 42.34 -28.62
CA ALA A 9 -73.91 43.71 -29.13
C ALA A 9 -73.65 44.83 -28.08
N ARG A 10 -72.81 45.76 -28.58
CA ARG A 10 -72.72 47.22 -28.32
C ARG A 10 -71.79 47.75 -27.21
N ARG A 11 -70.58 48.05 -27.69
CA ARG A 11 -69.77 49.28 -27.57
C ARG A 11 -70.26 50.45 -26.70
N SER A 12 -69.28 51.01 -25.98
CA SER A 12 -68.84 52.43 -25.90
C SER A 12 -68.59 52.80 -24.43
N ALA A 13 -67.67 53.67 -24.00
CA ALA A 13 -66.51 54.38 -24.54
C ALA A 13 -66.01 55.22 -23.35
N ALA A 14 -64.69 55.32 -23.06
CA ALA A 14 -64.06 56.48 -22.40
C ALA A 14 -62.55 56.27 -22.24
N ALA A 15 -61.79 57.22 -22.76
CA ALA A 15 -60.34 57.30 -22.74
C ALA A 15 -59.84 58.02 -21.48
N ILE A 16 -58.73 57.60 -20.84
CA ILE A 16 -57.94 58.49 -19.98
C ILE A 16 -56.44 58.11 -19.98
N ASN A 17 -55.66 59.06 -20.53
CA ASN A 17 -54.27 59.47 -20.29
C ASN A 17 -53.30 58.60 -19.47
N SER A 18 -52.12 58.42 -20.06
CA SER A 18 -50.85 58.04 -19.44
C SER A 18 -50.28 59.16 -18.56
N ASP A 19 -49.92 58.85 -17.30
CA ASP A 19 -49.03 59.69 -16.50
C ASP A 19 -48.05 58.82 -15.67
N HIS A 20 -46.76 59.10 -15.84
CA HIS A 20 -45.64 58.41 -15.19
C HIS A 20 -45.40 59.01 -13.80
N ARG A 21 -45.65 58.25 -12.73
CA ARG A 21 -45.00 58.48 -11.43
C ARG A 21 -44.42 57.18 -10.88
N ARG A 22 -43.11 57.20 -10.61
CA ARG A 22 -42.42 56.14 -9.87
C ARG A 22 -43.00 56.05 -8.45
N PRO A 23 -43.30 54.86 -7.91
CA PRO A 23 -43.56 54.71 -6.49
C PRO A 23 -42.24 54.74 -5.71
N ASP A 24 -42.23 55.44 -4.57
CA ASP A 24 -41.15 55.41 -3.59
C ASP A 24 -40.93 54.00 -3.03
N PRO A 25 -39.68 53.53 -2.86
CA PRO A 25 -39.42 52.24 -2.25
C PRO A 25 -39.62 52.34 -0.73
N GLN A 26 -40.65 51.67 -0.22
CA GLN A 26 -40.78 51.39 1.22
C GLN A 26 -39.61 50.47 1.66
N PRO A 27 -38.97 50.72 2.82
CA PRO A 27 -37.93 49.83 3.30
C PRO A 27 -38.57 48.50 3.72
N VAL A 28 -38.47 47.51 2.85
CA VAL A 28 -38.77 46.12 3.19
C VAL A 28 -37.69 45.68 4.17
N GLN A 29 -38.00 45.69 5.46
CA GLN A 29 -37.19 45.01 6.46
C GLN A 29 -37.24 43.52 6.14
N LEU A 30 -36.27 43.05 5.37
CA LEU A 30 -36.04 41.64 5.15
C LEU A 30 -35.52 41.06 6.47
N GLN A 31 -36.43 40.70 7.37
CA GLN A 31 -36.11 39.86 8.51
C GLN A 31 -35.84 38.46 7.95
N ARG A 32 -34.63 38.28 7.40
CA ARG A 32 -34.12 37.00 6.95
C ARG A 32 -33.93 36.15 8.20
N VAL A 33 -34.89 35.29 8.50
CA VAL A 33 -34.74 34.25 9.50
C VAL A 33 -33.61 33.34 8.99
N LEU A 34 -32.45 33.37 9.65
CA LEU A 34 -31.35 32.44 9.39
C LEU A 34 -31.78 31.08 9.96
N GLN A 35 -32.50 30.28 9.17
CA GLN A 35 -33.12 29.05 9.68
C GLN A 35 -32.17 27.86 9.86
N GLU A 36 -30.89 27.94 9.51
CA GLU A 36 -29.93 26.87 9.82
C GLU A 36 -28.56 27.47 10.15
N THR A 37 -28.22 27.46 11.44
CA THR A 37 -26.87 27.81 11.94
C THR A 37 -26.10 26.51 12.13
N ILE A 38 -24.80 26.47 11.79
CA ILE A 38 -23.96 25.30 12.03
C ILE A 38 -23.83 25.11 13.55
N GLU A 39 -24.34 24.00 14.06
CA GLU A 39 -24.12 23.56 15.44
C GLU A 39 -22.93 22.59 15.49
N VAL A 40 -21.96 22.88 16.35
CA VAL A 40 -20.75 22.06 16.51
C VAL A 40 -20.79 21.40 17.88
N HIS A 41 -20.84 20.08 17.90
CA HIS A 41 -20.73 19.28 19.13
C HIS A 41 -19.35 18.59 19.17
N THR A 42 -18.68 18.66 20.31
CA THR A 42 -17.43 17.93 20.55
C THR A 42 -17.75 16.67 21.34
N VAL A 43 -17.27 15.52 20.85
CA VAL A 43 -17.55 14.21 21.42
C VAL A 43 -16.23 13.49 21.68
N GLU A 44 -15.99 13.11 22.94
CA GLU A 44 -14.81 12.34 23.32
C GLU A 44 -15.11 10.85 23.30
N LEU A 45 -14.66 10.16 22.24
CA LEU A 45 -14.91 8.73 22.03
C LEU A 45 -14.59 7.82 23.23
N PRO A 46 -13.49 8.01 24.01
CA PRO A 46 -13.17 7.14 25.14
C PRO A 46 -14.19 7.17 26.30
N LYS A 47 -15.05 8.18 26.37
CA LYS A 47 -16.07 8.31 27.41
C LYS A 47 -17.29 7.42 27.16
N TYR A 48 -17.39 6.81 25.98
CA TYR A 48 -18.51 5.95 25.58
C TYR A 48 -18.03 4.49 25.54
N ASN A 49 -18.47 3.70 26.51
CA ASN A 49 -18.08 2.29 26.68
C ASN A 49 -19.30 1.37 26.63
N LEU A 50 -20.17 1.57 25.64
CA LEU A 50 -21.36 0.74 25.48
C LEU A 50 -20.97 -0.64 24.94
N ASP A 51 -21.65 -1.65 25.46
CA ASP A 51 -21.49 -3.04 25.04
C ASP A 51 -22.33 -3.36 23.79
N GLU A 52 -21.99 -4.47 23.14
CA GLU A 52 -22.72 -4.97 21.95
C GLU A 52 -24.21 -5.23 22.23
N GLY A 53 -24.57 -5.56 23.48
CA GLY A 53 -25.93 -5.91 23.87
C GLY A 53 -26.86 -4.70 23.98
N THR A 54 -26.33 -3.53 24.32
CA THR A 54 -27.10 -2.30 24.55
C THR A 54 -27.10 -1.35 23.36
N ILE A 55 -26.11 -1.45 22.46
CA ILE A 55 -25.91 -0.46 21.39
C ILE A 55 -27.10 -0.34 20.42
N ARG A 56 -27.80 -1.44 20.16
CA ARG A 56 -28.95 -1.48 19.26
C ARG A 56 -30.08 -0.52 19.71
N HIS A 57 -30.20 -0.30 21.02
CA HIS A 57 -31.23 0.55 21.62
C HIS A 57 -30.67 1.86 22.18
N ALA A 58 -29.36 2.09 22.03
CA ALA A 58 -28.70 3.32 22.45
C ALA A 58 -29.11 4.52 21.59
N SER A 59 -28.75 5.72 22.02
CA SER A 59 -28.98 6.94 21.25
C SER A 59 -28.22 6.90 19.92
N ARG A 60 -28.68 7.70 18.94
CA ARG A 60 -28.03 7.77 17.63
C ARG A 60 -26.58 8.23 17.71
N LEU A 61 -26.28 9.15 18.63
CA LEU A 61 -24.90 9.59 18.88
C LEU A 61 -24.04 8.44 19.40
N GLU A 62 -24.54 7.69 20.37
CA GLU A 62 -23.85 6.53 20.92
C GLU A 62 -23.58 5.44 19.89
N GLN A 63 -24.56 5.17 19.01
CA GLN A 63 -24.40 4.26 17.86
C GLN A 63 -23.30 4.72 16.90
N TRP A 64 -23.23 6.03 16.60
CA TRP A 64 -22.14 6.60 15.80
C TRP A 64 -20.79 6.52 16.50
N VAL A 65 -20.73 6.79 17.81
CA VAL A 65 -19.49 6.67 18.58
C VAL A 65 -19.00 5.22 18.59
N PHE A 66 -19.89 4.26 18.76
CA PHE A 66 -19.57 2.84 18.67
C PHE A 66 -19.04 2.47 17.28
N PHE A 67 -19.75 2.88 16.22
CA PHE A 67 -19.32 2.65 14.84
C PHE A 67 -17.91 3.21 14.59
N LEU A 68 -17.67 4.49 14.92
CA LEU A 68 -16.38 5.14 14.70
C LEU A 68 -15.23 4.51 15.50
N ARG A 69 -15.53 3.89 16.64
CA ARG A 69 -14.52 3.30 17.53
C ARG A 69 -14.22 1.84 17.20
N TYR A 70 -15.23 1.08 16.79
CA TYR A 70 -15.14 -0.38 16.72
C TYR A 70 -15.50 -0.98 15.36
N ALA A 71 -15.89 -0.20 14.35
CA ALA A 71 -16.27 -0.76 13.04
C ALA A 71 -15.21 -1.66 12.40
N GLN A 72 -13.92 -1.40 12.64
CA GLN A 72 -12.81 -2.22 12.14
C GLN A 72 -12.74 -3.62 12.77
N ASP A 73 -13.35 -3.82 13.95
CA ASP A 73 -13.26 -5.07 14.71
C ASP A 73 -14.42 -6.04 14.37
N TYR A 74 -15.38 -5.61 13.56
CA TYR A 74 -16.56 -6.39 13.19
C TYR A 74 -16.70 -6.51 11.67
N ASP A 75 -17.30 -7.63 11.23
CA ASP A 75 -17.72 -7.77 9.84
C ASP A 75 -18.98 -6.94 9.53
N GLY A 76 -19.16 -6.59 8.25
CA GLY A 76 -20.30 -5.79 7.81
C GLY A 76 -21.66 -6.38 8.17
N PRO A 77 -21.92 -7.70 8.03
CA PRO A 77 -23.16 -8.31 8.49
C PRO A 77 -23.43 -8.15 9.99
N THR A 78 -22.39 -8.24 10.83
CA THR A 78 -22.51 -8.02 12.28
C THR A 78 -22.79 -6.57 12.59
N LEU A 79 -22.11 -5.62 11.93
CA LEU A 79 -22.39 -4.19 12.11
C LEU A 79 -23.84 -3.84 11.73
N ARG A 80 -24.37 -4.39 10.63
CA ARG A 80 -25.76 -4.17 10.22
C ARG A 80 -26.78 -4.74 11.21
N ARG A 81 -26.43 -5.82 11.91
CA ARG A 81 -27.25 -6.40 12.99
C ARG A 81 -27.23 -5.52 14.26
N LEU A 82 -26.06 -4.99 14.61
CA LEU A 82 -25.86 -4.15 15.79
C LEU A 82 -26.42 -2.73 15.60
N LEU A 83 -26.34 -2.21 14.37
CA LEU A 83 -26.68 -0.83 14.01
C LEU A 83 -27.69 -0.80 12.84
N PRO A 84 -28.99 -1.12 13.07
CA PRO A 84 -29.98 -1.31 12.00
C PRO A 84 -30.51 -0.01 11.35
N GLY A 85 -29.71 1.07 11.34
CA GLY A 85 -30.11 2.36 10.76
C GLY A 85 -29.62 2.52 9.31
N ILE A 86 -30.43 3.15 8.46
CA ILE A 86 -30.09 3.38 7.04
C ILE A 86 -28.78 4.18 6.84
N GLU A 87 -28.50 5.11 7.75
CA GLU A 87 -27.24 5.88 7.76
C GLU A 87 -26.03 4.96 7.96
N PHE A 88 -26.19 3.92 8.79
CA PHE A 88 -25.14 2.95 9.08
C PHE A 88 -24.95 1.97 7.93
N ASP A 89 -26.01 1.58 7.21
CA ASP A 89 -25.87 0.74 6.01
C ASP A 89 -24.97 1.39 4.97
N GLN A 90 -25.13 2.70 4.75
CA GLN A 90 -24.28 3.48 3.84
C GLN A 90 -22.84 3.59 4.35
N ALA A 91 -22.66 3.87 5.65
CA ALA A 91 -21.35 3.99 6.25
C ALA A 91 -20.59 2.65 6.26
N ILE A 92 -21.26 1.55 6.60
CA ILE A 92 -20.73 0.18 6.56
C ILE A 92 -20.32 -0.17 5.13
N GLY A 93 -21.18 0.09 4.14
CA GLY A 93 -20.86 -0.17 2.73
C GLY A 93 -19.64 0.62 2.24
N THR A 94 -19.46 1.86 2.71
CA THR A 94 -18.28 2.67 2.39
C THR A 94 -17.00 2.05 2.96
N ILE A 95 -17.03 1.57 4.22
CA ILE A 95 -15.89 0.89 4.82
C ILE A 95 -15.58 -0.42 4.09
N GLU A 96 -16.58 -1.22 3.71
CA GLU A 96 -16.39 -2.45 2.94
C GLU A 96 -15.70 -2.18 1.60
N ILE A 97 -16.08 -1.12 0.89
CA ILE A 97 -15.43 -0.70 -0.36
C ILE A 97 -13.96 -0.32 -0.11
N ILE A 98 -13.71 0.51 0.90
CA ILE A 98 -12.34 0.95 1.25
C ILE A 98 -11.48 -0.24 1.65
N ALA A 99 -12.02 -1.16 2.46
CA ALA A 99 -11.34 -2.35 2.91
C ALA A 99 -10.98 -3.27 1.74
N ALA A 100 -11.93 -3.53 0.83
CA ALA A 100 -11.69 -4.33 -0.37
C ALA A 100 -10.60 -3.72 -1.27
N GLN A 101 -10.67 -2.40 -1.53
CA GLN A 101 -9.65 -1.71 -2.31
C GLN A 101 -8.26 -1.72 -1.64
N SER A 102 -8.23 -1.62 -0.31
CA SER A 102 -6.98 -1.67 0.45
C SER A 102 -6.38 -3.08 0.41
N GLU A 103 -7.19 -4.11 0.56
CA GLU A 103 -6.77 -5.50 0.45
C GLU A 103 -6.21 -5.82 -0.95
N ASP A 104 -6.88 -5.37 -2.01
CA ASP A 104 -6.41 -5.50 -3.38
C ASP A 104 -5.05 -4.84 -3.59
N LYS A 105 -4.86 -3.63 -3.04
CA LYS A 105 -3.59 -2.91 -3.08
C LYS A 105 -2.50 -3.65 -2.29
N HIS A 106 -2.79 -4.12 -1.08
CA HIS A 106 -1.83 -4.87 -0.26
C HIS A 106 -1.39 -6.16 -0.95
N MET A 107 -2.32 -6.87 -1.59
CA MET A 107 -2.01 -8.07 -2.36
C MET A 107 -1.11 -7.76 -3.55
N TYR A 108 -1.38 -6.66 -4.28
CA TYR A 108 -0.54 -6.22 -5.39
C TYR A 108 0.88 -5.86 -4.92
N ASP A 109 0.99 -5.02 -3.89
CA ASP A 109 2.27 -4.56 -3.34
C ASP A 109 3.09 -5.74 -2.80
N ALA A 110 2.42 -6.72 -2.14
CA ALA A 110 3.06 -7.94 -1.65
C ALA A 110 3.61 -8.82 -2.80
N ARG A 111 2.86 -8.92 -3.91
CA ARG A 111 3.29 -9.66 -5.10
C ARG A 111 4.49 -9.00 -5.76
N GLU A 112 4.46 -7.68 -5.93
CA GLU A 112 5.57 -6.91 -6.50
C GLU A 112 6.82 -7.05 -5.63
N LYS A 113 6.68 -6.91 -4.31
CA LYS A 113 7.76 -7.12 -3.35
C LYS A 113 8.37 -8.51 -3.47
N ALA A 114 7.55 -9.57 -3.53
CA ALA A 114 8.05 -10.94 -3.66
C ALA A 114 8.87 -11.15 -4.95
N ILE A 115 8.44 -10.56 -6.07
CA ILE A 115 9.17 -10.60 -7.35
C ILE A 115 10.53 -9.88 -7.23
N LEU A 116 10.55 -8.71 -6.59
CA LEU A 116 11.77 -7.94 -6.39
C LEU A 116 12.73 -8.69 -5.46
N ASP A 117 12.26 -9.19 -4.32
CA ASP A 117 13.06 -9.96 -3.36
C ASP A 117 13.71 -11.17 -4.04
N PHE A 118 12.96 -11.90 -4.87
CA PHE A 118 13.50 -13.02 -5.65
C PHE A 118 14.60 -12.59 -6.63
N LYS A 119 14.39 -11.49 -7.37
CA LYS A 119 15.41 -10.94 -8.29
C LYS A 119 16.66 -10.49 -7.54
N PHE A 120 16.50 -9.83 -6.40
CA PHE A 120 17.60 -9.40 -5.54
C PHE A 120 18.38 -10.60 -4.99
N ALA A 121 17.69 -11.64 -4.51
CA ALA A 121 18.31 -12.86 -4.02
C ALA A 121 19.16 -13.54 -5.10
N ILE A 122 18.62 -13.72 -6.32
CA ILE A 122 19.38 -14.30 -7.45
C ILE A 122 20.60 -13.44 -7.81
N SER A 123 20.42 -12.13 -7.88
CA SER A 123 21.51 -11.19 -8.20
C SER A 123 22.61 -11.23 -7.13
N GLY A 124 22.22 -11.27 -5.85
CA GLY A 124 23.11 -11.43 -4.70
C GLY A 124 23.90 -12.74 -4.78
N ALA A 125 23.21 -13.88 -4.93
CA ALA A 125 23.84 -15.19 -5.03
C ALA A 125 24.82 -15.28 -6.21
N ARG A 126 24.45 -14.74 -7.38
CA ARG A 126 25.36 -14.69 -8.54
C ARG A 126 26.59 -13.83 -8.30
N ARG A 127 26.44 -12.71 -7.59
CA ARG A 127 27.56 -11.81 -7.28
C ARG A 127 28.51 -12.45 -6.28
N GLU A 128 27.98 -13.05 -5.23
CA GLU A 128 28.79 -13.74 -4.22
C GLU A 128 29.49 -14.94 -4.83
N GLY A 129 28.77 -15.79 -5.58
CA GLY A 129 29.37 -16.95 -6.27
C GLY A 129 30.48 -16.56 -7.25
N ARG A 130 30.35 -15.44 -7.98
CA ARG A 130 31.44 -14.92 -8.82
C ARG A 130 32.63 -14.44 -8.00
N LYS A 131 32.39 -13.75 -6.89
CA LYS A 131 33.44 -13.23 -6.02
C LYS A 131 34.21 -14.36 -5.35
N GLU A 132 33.50 -15.34 -4.78
CA GLU A 132 34.09 -16.54 -4.20
C GLU A 132 34.84 -17.37 -5.25
N GLY A 133 34.25 -17.56 -6.44
CA GLY A 133 34.87 -18.30 -7.53
C GLY A 133 36.18 -17.64 -8.00
N LEU A 134 36.18 -16.30 -8.13
CA LEU A 134 37.38 -15.55 -8.47
C LEU A 134 38.46 -15.65 -7.38
N GLN A 135 38.07 -15.51 -6.11
CA GLN A 135 39.00 -15.61 -4.99
C GLN A 135 39.63 -17.00 -4.92
N LYS A 136 38.81 -18.06 -5.01
CA LYS A 136 39.26 -19.46 -5.04
C LYS A 136 40.18 -19.72 -6.24
N GLY A 137 39.80 -19.28 -7.44
CA GLY A 137 40.62 -19.42 -8.64
C GLY A 137 41.99 -18.74 -8.51
N LEU A 138 42.02 -17.52 -7.95
CA LEU A 138 43.28 -16.80 -7.69
C LEU A 138 44.16 -17.53 -6.67
N THR A 139 43.59 -18.08 -5.60
CA THR A 139 44.36 -18.83 -4.59
C THR A 139 44.90 -20.13 -5.15
N THR A 140 44.06 -20.93 -5.83
CA THR A 140 44.45 -22.20 -6.43
C THR A 140 45.53 -21.98 -7.48
N GLY A 141 45.38 -20.99 -8.38
CA GLY A 141 46.38 -20.69 -9.40
C GLY A 141 47.74 -20.25 -8.83
N LYS A 142 47.74 -19.47 -7.74
CA LYS A 142 48.99 -19.10 -7.05
C LYS A 142 49.69 -20.29 -6.42
N LEU A 143 48.94 -21.20 -5.81
CA LEU A 143 49.51 -22.41 -5.20
C LEU A 143 50.02 -23.37 -6.27
N ALA A 144 49.25 -23.61 -7.33
CA ALA A 144 49.66 -24.44 -8.46
C ALA A 144 50.97 -23.95 -9.08
N GLY A 145 51.08 -22.66 -9.41
CA GLY A 145 52.32 -22.09 -9.94
C GLY A 145 53.49 -22.20 -8.97
N ARG A 146 53.24 -22.10 -7.66
CA ARG A 146 54.28 -22.28 -6.63
C ARG A 146 54.75 -23.74 -6.55
N ILE A 147 53.83 -24.71 -6.63
CA ILE A 147 54.16 -26.15 -6.66
C ILE A 147 55.05 -26.45 -7.85
N GLN A 148 54.65 -26.01 -9.05
CA GLN A 148 55.39 -26.24 -10.28
C GLN A 148 56.79 -25.62 -10.22
N THR A 149 56.90 -24.38 -9.73
CA THR A 149 58.19 -23.72 -9.54
C THR A 149 59.10 -24.50 -8.56
N LEU A 150 58.54 -25.06 -7.48
CA LEU A 150 59.30 -25.86 -6.52
C LEU A 150 59.72 -27.22 -7.11
N GLN A 151 58.85 -27.86 -7.89
CA GLN A 151 59.16 -29.09 -8.61
C GLN A 151 60.30 -28.87 -9.62
N ASP A 152 60.25 -27.78 -10.39
CA ASP A 152 61.31 -27.38 -11.31
C ASP A 152 62.65 -27.20 -10.60
N VAL A 153 62.67 -26.48 -9.46
CA VAL A 153 63.89 -26.26 -8.67
C VAL A 153 64.45 -27.58 -8.10
N LEU A 154 63.58 -28.50 -7.73
CA LEU A 154 63.96 -29.85 -7.25
C LEU A 154 64.41 -30.77 -8.39
N GLY A 155 64.14 -30.43 -9.65
CA GLY A 155 64.42 -31.27 -10.82
C GLY A 155 63.42 -32.41 -11.02
N GLU A 156 62.21 -32.26 -10.48
CA GLU A 156 61.11 -33.22 -10.61
C GLU A 156 60.26 -32.95 -11.85
N SER A 157 59.47 -33.94 -12.27
CA SER A 157 58.47 -33.70 -13.32
C SER A 157 57.39 -32.75 -12.81
N VAL A 158 57.17 -31.66 -13.55
CA VAL A 158 56.12 -30.69 -13.24
C VAL A 158 54.74 -31.32 -13.37
N THR A 159 53.94 -31.20 -12.31
CA THR A 159 52.54 -31.63 -12.33
C THR A 159 51.71 -30.70 -13.23
N PRO A 160 50.90 -31.22 -14.17
CA PRO A 160 50.13 -30.40 -15.09
C PRO A 160 49.04 -29.60 -14.35
N ASP A 161 48.70 -28.42 -14.91
CA ASP A 161 47.68 -27.53 -14.35
C ASP A 161 46.34 -28.23 -14.12
N GLU A 162 45.93 -29.11 -15.03
CA GLU A 162 44.66 -29.82 -14.94
C GLU A 162 44.53 -30.64 -13.64
N GLU A 163 45.61 -31.28 -13.20
CA GLU A 163 45.63 -32.06 -11.96
C GLU A 163 45.65 -31.16 -10.72
N LEU A 164 46.45 -30.09 -10.74
CA LEU A 164 46.56 -29.17 -9.61
C LEU A 164 45.28 -28.34 -9.41
N LEU A 165 44.63 -27.91 -10.50
CA LEU A 165 43.40 -27.12 -10.45
C LEU A 165 42.18 -27.96 -10.03
N ALA A 166 42.25 -29.29 -10.15
CA ALA A 166 41.21 -30.21 -9.68
C ALA A 166 41.30 -30.49 -8.17
N MET A 167 42.44 -30.19 -7.53
CA MET A 167 42.63 -30.38 -6.09
C MET A 167 42.03 -29.24 -5.27
N ASP A 168 41.69 -29.55 -4.02
CA ASP A 168 41.28 -28.51 -3.08
C ASP A 168 42.48 -27.68 -2.58
N VAL A 169 42.18 -26.49 -2.07
CA VAL A 169 43.20 -25.53 -1.62
C VAL A 169 44.05 -26.10 -0.48
N ALA A 170 43.46 -26.89 0.43
CA ALA A 170 44.17 -27.46 1.57
C ALA A 170 45.22 -28.49 1.14
N THR A 171 44.89 -29.31 0.14
CA THR A 171 45.78 -30.30 -0.47
C THR A 171 46.96 -29.59 -1.14
N LEU A 172 46.68 -28.54 -1.91
CA LEU A 172 47.73 -27.73 -2.55
C LEU A 172 48.64 -27.03 -1.53
N GLU A 173 48.09 -26.51 -0.43
CA GLU A 173 48.88 -25.92 0.65
C GLU A 173 49.80 -26.95 1.33
N ALA A 174 49.30 -28.16 1.57
CA ALA A 174 50.09 -29.25 2.11
C ALA A 174 51.23 -29.65 1.16
N MET A 175 50.95 -29.76 -0.14
CA MET A 175 51.97 -30.05 -1.16
C MET A 175 53.05 -28.96 -1.22
N VAL A 176 52.66 -27.68 -1.19
CA VAL A 176 53.61 -26.57 -1.11
C VAL A 176 54.50 -26.72 0.13
N ALA A 177 53.91 -26.98 1.30
CA ALA A 177 54.67 -27.09 2.54
C ALA A 177 55.70 -28.24 2.50
N GLU A 178 55.31 -29.40 1.95
CA GLU A 178 56.18 -30.54 1.77
C GLU A 178 57.35 -30.22 0.81
N LEU A 179 57.05 -29.68 -0.38
CA LEU A 179 58.06 -29.32 -1.35
C LEU A 179 59.04 -28.27 -0.80
N GLN A 180 58.54 -27.30 -0.03
CA GLN A 180 59.39 -26.31 0.64
C GLN A 180 60.33 -26.92 1.68
N GLN A 181 59.86 -27.91 2.46
CA GLN A 181 60.72 -28.62 3.42
C GLN A 181 61.82 -29.39 2.68
N ARG A 182 61.49 -30.05 1.58
CA ARG A 182 62.44 -30.81 0.75
C ARG A 182 63.53 -29.91 0.15
N VAL A 183 63.15 -28.74 -0.37
CA VAL A 183 64.12 -27.73 -0.85
C VAL A 183 65.06 -27.31 0.28
N ARG A 184 64.53 -26.99 1.47
CA ARG A 184 65.36 -26.58 2.62
C ARG A 184 66.33 -27.66 3.08
N SER A 185 65.91 -28.93 3.06
CA SER A 185 66.78 -30.05 3.44
C SER A 185 67.87 -30.35 2.41
N ARG A 186 67.73 -29.87 1.17
CA ARG A 186 68.74 -30.05 0.11
C ARG A 186 69.88 -29.04 0.22
N ASP A 187 69.59 -27.85 0.76
CA ASP A 187 70.56 -26.76 0.92
C ASP A 187 71.32 -26.82 2.26
N GLN A 188 71.03 -27.81 3.13
CA GLN A 188 71.74 -28.10 4.39
C GLN A 188 72.69 -29.28 4.23
#